data_AF-A0AAJ5RMR4-F1
#
_entry.id   AF-A0AAJ5RMR4-F1
#
_cell.length_a   1.000
_cell.length_b   1.000
_cell.length_c   1.000
_cell.angle_alpha   90.00
_cell.angle_beta   90.00
_cell.angle_gamma   90.00
#
_symmetry.space_group_name_H-M   'P 1'
#
loop_
_entity.id
_entity.type
_entity.pdbx_description
1 polymer ?
#
loop_
_entity_poly.entity_id
_entity_poly.type
_entity_poly.pdbx_seq_one_letter_code
_entity_poly.pdbx_strand_id
1 'polypeptide(L)'
;MNGKSVELQPAKKNRRKIIRSIAQLIIVVLLAVILIKAVFLTEKRGAETVPLNNKEGFIALSYFGVSRNESPKYVSKKNLEEQLTLLEKQGYQTITQKDILDFYQHDKPLPEKALYLSFEDGRTDSSIFAQNIMEKLNYKATMFTYANKMDTTDNKFLKPKDLKLMEKSGYWEMGSNGYRLTYINIFNDKGQSLGVIDENNVPNKTTIEYYNHYLMDFIRNQYMIPSETRQEMEARIKKDYNLMQDIYHEELGEVPKAYAIMHANSLYNNMDPLVESVNNKEIKDKFRMHFNRELGAYNDKEADLYNLSRLQVSPYWSTNHVMMKIRQASRQNVQFKIGDREVAQHWEVINGAAEYENNEITLTSAPSSEGRILLKEQLPDQYNVNFAFKGNVVGQQAFYVNYDEKTNSYLRIALVDNEIVISEKLPGGGIVEKERFPLNEIKWNEEEYAFNKATVYTYHDTQKGSRIDEEEYPRNLTEKRVFNIAINKDKIEIDVDNVLSETVQINPKLQGAQIGFGALYSNKNTSHEQYADDIYDTLIEDILITDKNHQTIFTNQYTNFEKVKYKSTALFNHVVDFFIETF
;
A
#
# COMPACT_ATOMS: atom_id res chain seq x y z
N MET A 1 65.09 -36.33 -34.81
CA MET A 1 63.62 -36.20 -34.90
C MET A 1 62.99 -37.31 -34.08
N ASN A 2 62.44 -37.00 -32.90
CA ASN A 2 61.66 -37.96 -32.10
C ASN A 2 60.27 -37.36 -31.92
N GLY A 3 59.34 -37.76 -32.80
CA GLY A 3 57.94 -37.39 -32.70
C GLY A 3 57.33 -38.07 -31.49
N LYS A 4 56.89 -37.29 -30.50
CA LYS A 4 55.98 -37.78 -29.47
C LYS A 4 54.63 -38.03 -30.13
N SER A 5 54.32 -39.28 -30.42
CA SER A 5 52.96 -39.74 -30.70
C SER A 5 52.11 -39.47 -29.45
N VAL A 6 51.21 -38.49 -29.53
CA VAL A 6 50.14 -38.35 -28.54
C VAL A 6 49.17 -39.49 -28.81
N GLU A 7 49.34 -40.59 -28.08
CA GLU A 7 48.41 -41.71 -28.10
C GLU A 7 47.08 -41.23 -27.51
N LEU A 8 46.16 -40.84 -28.38
CA LEU A 8 44.77 -40.59 -28.00
C LEU A 8 44.25 -41.90 -27.38
N GLN A 9 43.96 -41.91 -26.08
CA GLN A 9 43.29 -43.02 -25.40
C GLN A 9 41.76 -42.78 -25.44
N PRO A 10 41.05 -43.14 -26.52
CA PRO A 10 39.62 -42.89 -26.67
C PRO A 10 38.79 -43.52 -25.54
N ALA A 11 39.24 -44.63 -24.96
CA ALA A 11 38.59 -45.30 -23.84
C ALA A 11 38.53 -44.43 -22.56
N LYS A 12 39.62 -43.73 -22.20
CA LYS A 12 39.64 -42.81 -21.05
C LYS A 12 38.78 -41.56 -21.31
N LYS A 13 38.83 -41.03 -22.53
CA LYS A 13 38.01 -39.88 -22.96
C LYS A 13 36.51 -40.22 -22.95
N ASN A 14 36.15 -41.42 -23.43
CA ASN A 14 34.78 -41.93 -23.40
C ASN A 14 34.30 -42.17 -21.97
N ARG A 15 35.12 -42.72 -21.07
CA ARG A 15 34.76 -42.91 -19.67
C ARG A 15 34.49 -41.57 -18.95
N ARG A 16 35.32 -40.54 -19.17
CA ARG A 16 35.08 -39.18 -18.64
C ARG A 16 33.82 -38.55 -19.22
N LYS A 17 33.53 -38.77 -20.51
CA LYS A 17 32.30 -38.30 -21.16
C LYS A 17 31.06 -38.95 -20.56
N ILE A 18 31.09 -40.27 -20.34
CA ILE A 18 30.00 -41.03 -19.70
C ILE A 18 29.76 -40.54 -18.27
N ILE A 19 30.81 -40.39 -17.47
CA ILE A 19 30.70 -39.87 -16.09
C ILE A 19 30.10 -38.46 -16.09
N ARG A 20 30.56 -37.57 -16.99
CA ARG A 20 29.99 -36.22 -17.11
C ARG A 20 28.52 -36.24 -17.51
N SER A 21 28.14 -37.08 -18.47
CA SER A 21 26.75 -37.23 -18.90
C SER A 21 25.85 -37.78 -17.80
N ILE A 22 26.33 -38.73 -17.00
CA ILE A 22 25.61 -39.24 -15.82
C ILE A 22 25.43 -38.13 -14.77
N ALA A 23 26.48 -37.37 -14.47
CA ALA A 23 26.40 -36.25 -13.53
C ALA A 23 25.41 -35.16 -14.02
N GLN A 24 25.43 -34.83 -15.31
CA GLN A 24 24.47 -33.89 -15.92
C GLN A 24 23.04 -34.41 -15.83
N LEU A 25 22.82 -35.71 -16.10
CA LEU A 25 21.50 -36.32 -15.97
C LEU A 25 20.99 -36.28 -14.52
N ILE A 26 21.86 -36.56 -13.54
CA ILE A 26 21.52 -36.47 -12.12
C ILE A 26 21.09 -35.05 -11.78
N ILE A 27 21.83 -34.02 -12.21
CA ILE A 27 21.47 -32.61 -11.97
C ILE A 27 20.11 -32.28 -12.60
N VAL A 28 19.87 -32.68 -13.85
CA VAL A 28 18.59 -32.43 -14.54
C VAL A 28 17.43 -33.12 -13.82
N VAL A 29 17.61 -34.37 -13.38
CA VAL A 29 16.59 -35.09 -12.61
C VAL A 29 16.35 -34.43 -11.26
N LEU A 30 17.39 -33.97 -10.57
CA LEU A 30 17.29 -33.30 -9.28
C LEU A 30 16.55 -31.97 -9.42
N LEU A 31 16.86 -31.19 -10.46
CA LEU A 31 16.11 -29.98 -10.82
C LEU A 31 14.66 -30.30 -11.17
N ALA A 32 14.39 -31.35 -11.95
CA ALA A 32 13.03 -31.76 -12.28
C ALA A 32 12.24 -32.20 -11.04
N VAL A 33 12.86 -32.90 -10.10
CA VAL A 33 12.22 -33.29 -8.81
C VAL A 33 11.95 -32.07 -7.94
N ILE A 34 12.89 -31.12 -7.86
CA ILE A 34 12.65 -29.85 -7.16
C ILE A 34 11.49 -29.10 -7.80
N LEU A 35 11.45 -29.04 -9.14
CA LEU A 35 10.40 -28.36 -9.90
C LEU A 35 9.04 -29.06 -9.72
N ILE A 36 9.01 -30.40 -9.74
CA ILE A 36 7.80 -31.18 -9.44
C ILE A 36 7.35 -30.95 -8.00
N LYS A 37 8.27 -30.93 -7.02
CA LYS A 37 7.91 -30.66 -5.63
C LYS A 37 7.36 -29.24 -5.44
N ALA A 38 8.00 -28.25 -6.06
CA ALA A 38 7.60 -26.85 -5.98
C ALA A 38 6.27 -26.58 -6.70
N VAL A 39 5.94 -27.33 -7.75
CA VAL A 39 4.71 -27.12 -8.56
C VAL A 39 3.56 -28.03 -8.15
N PHE A 40 3.82 -29.26 -7.70
CA PHE A 40 2.77 -30.28 -7.49
C PHE A 40 2.67 -30.84 -6.06
N LEU A 41 3.64 -30.58 -5.18
CA LEU A 41 3.67 -31.11 -3.80
C LEU A 41 3.72 -30.00 -2.75
N THR A 42 3.02 -28.88 -2.98
CA THR A 42 2.67 -27.98 -1.87
C THR A 42 1.71 -28.73 -0.95
N GLU A 43 2.18 -29.13 0.24
CA GLU A 43 1.31 -29.73 1.24
C GLU A 43 0.20 -28.74 1.58
N LYS A 44 -1.04 -29.05 1.20
CA LYS A 44 -2.22 -28.33 1.71
C LYS A 44 -2.24 -28.54 3.22
N ARG A 45 -1.94 -27.49 3.99
CA ARG A 45 -2.14 -27.52 5.45
C ARG A 45 -3.59 -27.92 5.71
N GLY A 46 -3.79 -28.98 6.48
CA GLY A 46 -5.13 -29.37 6.92
C GLY A 46 -5.79 -28.21 7.67
N ALA A 47 -7.10 -28.04 7.51
CA ALA A 47 -7.83 -27.00 8.21
C ALA A 47 -7.70 -27.23 9.74
N GLU A 48 -6.97 -26.34 10.41
CA GLU A 48 -6.98 -26.31 11.87
C GLU A 48 -8.39 -25.92 12.34
N THR A 49 -8.94 -26.67 13.29
CA THR A 49 -10.24 -26.37 13.87
C THR A 49 -10.09 -25.18 14.82
N VAL A 50 -10.37 -23.98 14.33
CA VAL A 50 -10.35 -22.75 15.14
C VAL A 50 -11.70 -22.60 15.86
N PRO A 51 -11.73 -22.31 17.17
CA PRO A 51 -12.96 -22.00 17.89
C PRO A 51 -13.72 -20.82 17.27
N LEU A 52 -15.04 -20.96 17.15
CA LEU A 52 -15.96 -19.93 16.68
C LEU A 52 -16.71 -19.34 17.88
N ASN A 53 -16.28 -18.17 18.34
CA ASN A 53 -16.77 -17.54 19.57
C ASN A 53 -17.01 -16.03 19.44
N ASN A 54 -16.56 -15.41 18.36
CA ASN A 54 -16.74 -13.99 18.10
C ASN A 54 -18.13 -13.71 17.52
N LYS A 55 -18.90 -12.90 18.24
CA LYS A 55 -20.23 -12.43 17.83
C LYS A 55 -20.26 -10.93 17.51
N GLU A 56 -19.11 -10.27 17.52
CA GLU A 56 -19.01 -8.83 17.45
C GLU A 56 -18.82 -8.34 16.02
N GLY A 57 -18.00 -9.01 15.21
CA GLY A 57 -17.76 -8.57 13.83
C GLY A 57 -16.47 -9.11 13.21
N PHE A 58 -16.04 -8.51 12.10
CA PHE A 58 -14.81 -8.91 11.38
C PHE A 58 -14.07 -7.73 10.75
N ILE A 59 -12.79 -7.94 10.48
CA ILE A 59 -11.95 -7.02 9.70
C ILE A 59 -12.08 -7.35 8.22
N ALA A 60 -12.20 -6.37 7.34
CA ALA A 60 -12.17 -6.53 5.89
C ALA A 60 -11.05 -5.69 5.29
N LEU A 61 -10.11 -6.34 4.62
CA LEU A 61 -9.01 -5.71 3.88
C LEU A 61 -9.19 -5.97 2.38
N SER A 62 -8.90 -4.97 1.56
CA SER A 62 -8.77 -5.12 0.12
C SER A 62 -7.44 -4.59 -0.40
N TYR A 63 -6.94 -5.23 -1.46
CA TYR A 63 -5.74 -4.82 -2.17
C TYR A 63 -6.11 -4.51 -3.62
N PHE A 64 -5.86 -3.27 -4.07
CA PHE A 64 -6.20 -2.86 -5.43
C PHE A 64 -5.39 -3.64 -6.48
N GLY A 65 -4.12 -3.90 -6.18
CA GLY A 65 -3.27 -4.79 -6.96
C GLY A 65 -1.98 -5.10 -6.21
N VAL A 66 -1.26 -6.12 -6.70
CA VAL A 66 0.04 -6.53 -6.16
C VAL A 66 1.10 -6.40 -7.25
N SER A 67 2.17 -5.69 -6.95
CA SER A 67 3.33 -5.58 -7.83
C SER A 67 4.46 -6.48 -7.36
N ARG A 68 5.41 -6.77 -8.25
CA ARG A 68 6.60 -7.54 -7.90
C ARG A 68 7.49 -6.79 -6.90
N ASN A 69 7.74 -5.52 -7.17
CA ASN A 69 8.58 -4.61 -6.39
C ASN A 69 7.76 -3.38 -5.96
N GLU A 70 8.40 -2.43 -5.28
CA GLU A 70 7.79 -1.16 -4.89
C GLU A 70 7.16 -0.45 -6.09
N SER A 71 5.95 0.08 -5.89
CA SER A 71 5.16 0.74 -6.92
C SER A 71 4.32 1.85 -6.30
N PRO A 72 4.16 3.00 -6.98
CA PRO A 72 3.26 4.05 -6.51
C PRO A 72 1.77 3.65 -6.59
N LYS A 73 1.44 2.59 -7.36
CA LYS A 73 0.06 2.15 -7.64
C LYS A 73 -0.38 0.91 -6.87
N TYR A 74 0.55 0.00 -6.56
CA TYR A 74 0.23 -1.34 -6.05
C TYR A 74 1.11 -1.72 -4.88
N VAL A 75 0.56 -2.49 -3.94
CA VAL A 75 1.33 -3.02 -2.80
C VAL A 75 2.35 -4.02 -3.34
N SER A 76 3.61 -3.91 -2.92
CA SER A 76 4.63 -4.86 -3.33
C SER A 76 4.37 -6.25 -2.72
N LYS A 77 4.77 -7.30 -3.44
CA LYS A 77 4.68 -8.68 -2.96
C LYS A 77 5.33 -8.85 -1.58
N LYS A 78 6.47 -8.17 -1.34
CA LYS A 78 7.17 -8.17 -0.05
C LYS A 78 6.26 -7.62 1.05
N ASN A 79 5.71 -6.42 0.85
CA ASN A 79 4.86 -5.76 1.84
C ASN A 79 3.58 -6.57 2.11
N LEU A 80 2.94 -7.12 1.06
CA LEU A 80 1.79 -8.01 1.21
C LEU A 80 2.13 -9.24 2.07
N GLU A 81 3.25 -9.91 1.79
CA GLU A 81 3.66 -11.09 2.55
C GLU A 81 3.92 -10.76 4.02
N GLU A 82 4.56 -9.63 4.31
CA GLU A 82 4.85 -9.21 5.68
C GLU A 82 3.59 -8.82 6.46
N GLN A 83 2.70 -8.04 5.85
CA GLN A 83 1.41 -7.66 6.42
C GLN A 83 0.58 -8.90 6.79
N LEU A 84 0.41 -9.83 5.85
CA LEU A 84 -0.40 -11.03 6.07
C LEU A 84 0.26 -12.03 7.02
N THR A 85 1.59 -12.18 6.97
CA THR A 85 2.33 -13.04 7.91
C THR A 85 2.21 -12.54 9.34
N LEU A 86 2.23 -11.22 9.55
CA LEU A 86 2.06 -10.65 10.89
C LEU A 86 0.63 -10.88 11.42
N LEU A 87 -0.38 -10.75 10.56
CA LEU A 87 -1.76 -11.09 10.92
C LEU A 87 -1.88 -12.58 11.30
N GLU A 88 -1.31 -13.48 10.51
CA GLU A 88 -1.37 -14.93 10.75
C GLU A 88 -0.73 -15.31 12.09
N LYS A 89 0.48 -14.80 12.36
CA LYS A 89 1.21 -15.04 13.63
C LYS A 89 0.45 -14.57 14.86
N GLN A 90 -0.46 -13.61 14.71
CA GLN A 90 -1.26 -13.07 15.80
C GLN A 90 -2.64 -13.75 15.93
N GLY A 91 -2.91 -14.76 15.11
CA GLY A 91 -4.13 -15.57 15.17
C GLY A 91 -5.28 -15.03 14.33
N TYR A 92 -5.04 -14.10 13.39
CA TYR A 92 -6.08 -13.74 12.42
C TYR A 92 -6.39 -14.93 11.51
N GLN A 93 -7.68 -15.12 11.22
CA GLN A 93 -8.18 -16.24 10.44
C GLN A 93 -9.06 -15.73 9.32
N THR A 94 -8.76 -16.14 8.10
CA THR A 94 -9.56 -15.72 6.96
C THR A 94 -10.93 -16.36 6.97
N ILE A 95 -11.98 -15.57 6.81
CA ILE A 95 -13.37 -16.03 6.71
C ILE A 95 -13.84 -16.03 5.26
N THR A 96 -14.74 -16.94 4.93
CA THR A 96 -15.32 -17.03 3.58
C THR A 96 -16.52 -16.11 3.41
N GLN A 97 -16.95 -15.89 2.15
CA GLN A 97 -18.20 -15.21 1.86
C GLN A 97 -19.39 -15.91 2.53
N LYS A 98 -19.38 -17.25 2.61
CA LYS A 98 -20.40 -18.01 3.33
C LYS A 98 -20.39 -17.72 4.83
N ASP A 99 -19.22 -17.59 5.45
CA ASP A 99 -19.14 -17.30 6.88
C ASP A 99 -19.71 -15.91 7.20
N ILE A 100 -19.49 -14.92 6.33
CA ILE A 100 -20.12 -13.59 6.45
C ILE A 100 -21.65 -13.70 6.36
N LEU A 101 -22.17 -14.41 5.37
CA LEU A 101 -23.61 -14.61 5.22
C LEU A 101 -24.21 -15.34 6.44
N ASP A 102 -23.56 -16.41 6.91
CA ASP A 102 -24.01 -17.15 8.08
C ASP A 102 -23.95 -16.32 9.37
N PHE A 103 -22.96 -15.42 9.49
CA PHE A 103 -22.83 -14.50 10.63
C PHE A 103 -24.03 -13.54 10.72
N TYR A 104 -24.37 -12.86 9.63
CA TYR A 104 -25.47 -11.89 9.63
C TYR A 104 -26.87 -12.53 9.55
N GLN A 105 -27.01 -13.69 8.90
CA GLN A 105 -28.34 -14.28 8.63
C GLN A 105 -28.73 -15.37 9.64
N HIS A 106 -27.75 -16.00 10.28
CA HIS A 106 -27.97 -17.16 11.15
C HIS A 106 -27.29 -17.01 12.53
N ASP A 107 -26.79 -15.82 12.86
CA ASP A 107 -26.07 -15.53 14.11
C ASP A 107 -24.90 -16.49 14.39
N LYS A 108 -24.30 -17.06 13.33
CA LYS A 108 -23.21 -18.03 13.45
C LYS A 108 -21.94 -17.27 13.86
N PRO A 109 -21.31 -17.61 15.01
CA PRO A 109 -20.09 -16.94 15.44
C PRO A 109 -18.94 -17.12 14.44
N LEU A 110 -18.06 -16.13 14.39
CA LEU A 110 -16.82 -16.12 13.62
C LEU A 110 -15.62 -16.52 14.52
N PRO A 111 -14.43 -16.73 13.94
CA PRO A 111 -13.19 -16.76 14.71
C PRO A 111 -12.96 -15.44 15.47
N GLU A 112 -12.27 -15.51 16.61
CA GLU A 112 -11.93 -14.32 17.44
C GLU A 112 -11.35 -13.17 16.63
N LYS A 113 -10.40 -13.46 15.74
CA LYS A 113 -9.76 -12.49 14.84
C LYS A 113 -10.14 -12.75 13.39
N ALA A 114 -11.43 -12.65 13.11
CA ALA A 114 -11.99 -12.86 11.77
C ALA A 114 -11.51 -11.79 10.77
N LEU A 115 -10.97 -12.25 9.64
CA LEU A 115 -10.43 -11.43 8.55
C LEU A 115 -11.08 -11.81 7.21
N TYR A 116 -11.77 -10.89 6.56
CA TYR A 116 -12.12 -10.99 5.16
C TYR A 116 -11.03 -10.35 4.32
N LEU A 117 -10.41 -11.13 3.44
CA LEU A 117 -9.33 -10.68 2.57
C LEU A 117 -9.82 -10.63 1.13
N SER A 118 -9.49 -9.56 0.40
CA SER A 118 -9.90 -9.42 -0.99
C SER A 118 -8.89 -8.69 -1.86
N PHE A 119 -8.98 -8.94 -3.16
CA PHE A 119 -8.20 -8.31 -4.21
C PHE A 119 -9.16 -7.77 -5.28
N GLU A 120 -8.90 -6.58 -5.81
CA GLU A 120 -9.80 -5.89 -6.74
C GLU A 120 -9.32 -6.01 -8.20
N ASP A 121 -10.20 -5.62 -9.13
CA ASP A 121 -10.00 -5.51 -10.58
C ASP A 121 -9.75 -6.81 -11.36
N GLY A 122 -9.47 -7.94 -10.70
CA GLY A 122 -9.31 -9.23 -11.36
C GLY A 122 -7.96 -9.35 -12.08
N ARG A 123 -6.91 -8.73 -11.53
CA ARG A 123 -5.62 -8.62 -12.20
C ARG A 123 -4.82 -9.92 -12.17
N THR A 124 -4.19 -10.24 -13.29
CA THR A 124 -3.33 -11.43 -13.45
C THR A 124 -2.10 -11.37 -12.54
N ASP A 125 -1.45 -10.19 -12.44
CA ASP A 125 -0.27 -10.00 -11.58
C ASP A 125 -0.58 -10.27 -10.10
N SER A 126 -1.74 -9.79 -9.65
CA SER A 126 -2.18 -9.89 -8.27
C SER A 126 -2.42 -11.35 -7.89
N SER A 127 -3.02 -12.13 -8.79
CA SER A 127 -3.11 -13.59 -8.63
C SER A 127 -1.73 -14.25 -8.54
N ILE A 128 -0.82 -13.95 -9.47
CA ILE A 128 0.53 -14.55 -9.51
C ILE A 128 1.31 -14.27 -8.22
N PHE A 129 1.29 -13.03 -7.74
CA PHE A 129 2.08 -12.64 -6.59
C PHE A 129 1.44 -12.99 -5.24
N ALA A 130 0.11 -13.09 -5.16
CA ALA A 130 -0.60 -13.46 -3.94
C ALA A 130 -0.77 -14.97 -3.75
N GLN A 131 -0.88 -15.78 -4.81
CA GLN A 131 -1.20 -17.22 -4.73
C GLN A 131 -0.30 -17.97 -3.74
N ASN A 132 1.02 -17.85 -3.89
CA ASN A 132 1.97 -18.55 -3.01
C ASN A 132 1.90 -18.06 -1.56
N ILE A 133 1.52 -16.80 -1.33
CA ILE A 133 1.34 -16.25 0.01
C ILE A 133 0.07 -16.86 0.65
N MET A 134 -1.04 -16.93 -0.11
CA MET A 134 -2.27 -17.58 0.36
C MET A 134 -2.03 -19.04 0.74
N GLU A 135 -1.31 -19.79 -0.10
CA GLU A 135 -0.93 -21.18 0.17
C GLU A 135 -0.06 -21.32 1.42
N LYS A 136 0.98 -20.49 1.53
CA LYS A 136 1.93 -20.53 2.66
C LYS A 136 1.24 -20.23 4.00
N LEU A 137 0.32 -19.26 4.01
CA LEU A 137 -0.40 -18.84 5.21
C LEU A 137 -1.71 -19.61 5.45
N ASN A 138 -2.10 -20.48 4.51
CA ASN A 138 -3.41 -21.13 4.48
C ASN A 138 -4.59 -20.13 4.55
N TYR A 139 -4.40 -18.98 3.92
CA TYR A 139 -5.38 -17.90 3.87
C TYR A 139 -6.30 -18.05 2.66
N LYS A 140 -7.56 -17.66 2.83
CA LYS A 140 -8.55 -17.54 1.76
C LYS A 140 -8.82 -16.08 1.45
N ALA A 141 -9.05 -15.78 0.18
CA ALA A 141 -9.35 -14.43 -0.29
C ALA A 141 -10.45 -14.44 -1.36
N THR A 142 -11.07 -13.27 -1.58
CA THR A 142 -11.96 -13.05 -2.72
C THR A 142 -11.25 -12.26 -3.82
N MET A 143 -11.34 -12.72 -5.07
CA MET A 143 -10.92 -11.95 -6.24
C MET A 143 -12.15 -11.28 -6.87
N PHE A 144 -12.22 -9.96 -6.78
CA PHE A 144 -13.26 -9.18 -7.46
C PHE A 144 -12.87 -8.91 -8.90
N THR A 145 -13.79 -9.11 -9.86
CA THR A 145 -13.51 -8.98 -11.29
C THR A 145 -14.50 -8.06 -12.00
N TYR A 146 -14.11 -7.48 -13.15
CA TYR A 146 -15.05 -6.88 -14.10
C TYR A 146 -15.49 -7.91 -15.14
N ALA A 147 -16.80 -8.08 -15.33
CA ALA A 147 -17.32 -9.05 -16.27
C ALA A 147 -16.85 -8.79 -17.71
N ASN A 148 -16.79 -7.52 -18.15
CA ASN A 148 -16.38 -7.17 -19.51
C ASN A 148 -14.91 -7.51 -19.82
N LYS A 149 -14.07 -7.84 -18.83
CA LYS A 149 -12.67 -8.22 -19.05
C LYS A 149 -12.49 -9.70 -19.37
N MET A 150 -13.51 -10.52 -19.07
CA MET A 150 -13.47 -11.98 -19.28
C MET A 150 -13.37 -12.36 -20.76
N ASP A 151 -14.06 -11.62 -21.63
CA ASP A 151 -14.10 -11.85 -23.08
C ASP A 151 -13.16 -10.89 -23.86
N THR A 152 -12.03 -10.52 -23.26
CA THR A 152 -11.03 -9.65 -23.92
C THR A 152 -9.73 -10.39 -24.17
N THR A 153 -8.92 -9.88 -25.11
CA THR A 153 -7.54 -10.36 -25.33
C THR A 153 -6.52 -9.72 -24.37
N ASP A 154 -6.97 -8.87 -23.44
CA ASP A 154 -6.11 -8.17 -22.48
C ASP A 154 -5.64 -9.13 -21.38
N ASN A 155 -4.36 -9.51 -21.41
CA ASN A 155 -3.75 -10.46 -20.48
C ASN A 155 -3.48 -9.86 -19.09
N LYS A 156 -3.70 -8.54 -18.88
CA LYS A 156 -3.62 -7.91 -17.56
C LYS A 156 -4.69 -8.41 -16.60
N PHE A 157 -5.78 -8.95 -17.14
CA PHE A 157 -6.93 -9.44 -16.39
C PHE A 157 -7.08 -10.96 -16.53
N LEU A 158 -7.50 -11.59 -15.44
CA LEU A 158 -7.76 -13.03 -15.36
C LEU A 158 -8.86 -13.45 -16.32
N LYS A 159 -8.69 -14.62 -16.95
CA LYS A 159 -9.70 -15.22 -17.83
C LYS A 159 -10.55 -16.24 -17.08
N PRO A 160 -11.74 -16.61 -17.59
CA PRO A 160 -12.63 -17.58 -16.94
C PRO A 160 -11.93 -18.90 -16.56
N LYS A 161 -10.99 -19.37 -17.39
CA LYS A 161 -10.19 -20.56 -17.11
C LYS A 161 -9.30 -20.39 -15.87
N ASP A 162 -8.68 -19.22 -15.73
CA ASP A 162 -7.78 -18.90 -14.61
C ASP A 162 -8.58 -18.78 -13.32
N LEU A 163 -9.72 -18.09 -13.36
CA LEU A 163 -10.64 -17.94 -12.23
C LEU A 163 -11.13 -19.30 -11.71
N LYS A 164 -11.55 -20.20 -12.61
CA LYS A 164 -11.95 -21.58 -12.27
C LYS A 164 -10.78 -22.39 -11.68
N LEU A 165 -9.54 -22.14 -12.11
CA LEU A 165 -8.37 -22.81 -11.55
C LEU A 165 -8.06 -22.28 -10.14
N MET A 166 -8.16 -20.97 -9.95
CA MET A 166 -7.98 -20.31 -8.65
C MET A 166 -9.01 -20.82 -7.64
N GLU A 167 -10.29 -20.90 -8.00
CA GLU A 167 -11.34 -21.45 -7.14
C GLU A 167 -11.05 -22.92 -6.76
N LYS A 168 -10.66 -23.75 -7.74
CA LYS A 168 -10.27 -25.16 -7.50
C LYS A 168 -9.05 -25.30 -6.58
N SER A 169 -8.19 -24.29 -6.48
CA SER A 169 -7.07 -24.33 -5.54
C SER A 169 -7.56 -24.39 -4.08
N GLY A 170 -8.73 -23.79 -3.80
CA GLY A 170 -9.38 -23.74 -2.49
C GLY A 170 -9.06 -22.49 -1.67
N TYR A 171 -8.25 -21.58 -2.22
CA TYR A 171 -7.83 -20.33 -1.58
C TYR A 171 -8.58 -19.09 -2.07
N TRP A 172 -9.36 -19.22 -3.15
CA TRP A 172 -10.03 -18.09 -3.79
C TRP A 172 -11.54 -18.29 -3.91
N GLU A 173 -12.29 -17.27 -3.58
CA GLU A 173 -13.71 -17.09 -3.94
C GLU A 173 -13.84 -15.97 -4.98
N MET A 174 -14.88 -16.02 -5.80
CA MET A 174 -15.12 -15.00 -6.83
C MET A 174 -16.01 -13.87 -6.28
N GLY A 175 -15.71 -12.65 -6.68
CA GLY A 175 -16.52 -11.45 -6.43
C GLY A 175 -16.66 -10.62 -7.70
N SER A 176 -17.59 -9.66 -7.72
CA SER A 176 -17.76 -8.74 -8.85
C SER A 176 -17.42 -7.29 -8.46
N ASN A 177 -16.63 -6.61 -9.29
CA ASN A 177 -16.54 -5.14 -9.31
C ASN A 177 -17.56 -4.50 -10.25
N GLY A 178 -18.32 -5.29 -11.01
CA GLY A 178 -19.37 -4.84 -11.91
C GLY A 178 -19.13 -5.29 -13.34
N TYR A 179 -19.76 -4.61 -14.28
CA TYR A 179 -19.57 -4.92 -15.70
C TYR A 179 -18.27 -4.33 -16.24
N ARG A 180 -18.02 -3.03 -16.05
CA ARG A 180 -16.98 -2.27 -16.76
C ARG A 180 -16.35 -1.16 -15.91
N LEU A 181 -15.24 -0.62 -16.42
CA LEU A 181 -14.64 0.64 -16.01
C LEU A 181 -14.85 1.69 -17.11
N THR A 182 -15.93 2.46 -16.98
CA THR A 182 -16.27 3.55 -17.91
C THR A 182 -16.67 4.77 -17.11
N TYR A 183 -16.21 5.94 -17.55
CA TYR A 183 -16.52 7.21 -16.91
C TYR A 183 -17.52 8.00 -17.74
N ILE A 184 -18.39 8.72 -17.03
CA ILE A 184 -19.36 9.66 -17.58
C ILE A 184 -19.12 11.04 -16.95
N ASN A 185 -19.70 12.08 -17.54
CA ASN A 185 -19.64 13.45 -17.02
C ASN A 185 -18.19 13.92 -16.82
N ILE A 186 -17.33 13.63 -17.78
CA ILE A 186 -15.91 13.91 -17.71
C ILE A 186 -15.65 15.37 -18.12
N PHE A 187 -14.93 16.13 -17.31
CA PHE A 187 -14.51 17.51 -17.62
C PHE A 187 -13.01 17.71 -17.40
N ASN A 188 -12.40 18.55 -18.23
CA ASN A 188 -11.01 18.98 -18.07
C ASN A 188 -10.86 20.29 -17.28
N ASP A 189 -9.62 20.73 -17.10
CA ASP A 189 -9.19 21.98 -16.47
C ASP A 189 -9.83 23.25 -17.06
N LYS A 190 -10.29 23.20 -18.31
CA LYS A 190 -10.96 24.31 -19.00
C LYS A 190 -12.48 24.25 -18.88
N GLY A 191 -13.01 23.33 -18.07
CA GLY A 191 -14.44 23.09 -17.94
C GLY A 191 -15.10 22.54 -19.20
N GLN A 192 -14.33 21.93 -20.10
CA GLN A 192 -14.83 21.32 -21.32
C GLN A 192 -15.24 19.88 -21.05
N SER A 193 -16.46 19.52 -21.46
CA SER A 193 -16.94 18.14 -21.38
C SER A 193 -16.19 17.25 -22.38
N LEU A 194 -15.59 16.17 -21.88
CA LEU A 194 -14.99 15.09 -22.67
C LEU A 194 -15.97 13.93 -22.92
N GLY A 195 -17.16 13.98 -22.31
CA GLY A 195 -18.24 13.02 -22.55
C GLY A 195 -18.08 11.73 -21.77
N VAL A 196 -18.17 10.59 -22.47
CA VAL A 196 -18.10 9.23 -21.91
C VAL A 196 -16.88 8.54 -22.47
N ILE A 197 -15.99 8.06 -21.61
CA ILE A 197 -14.70 7.45 -22.00
C ILE A 197 -14.48 6.18 -21.18
N ASP A 198 -14.11 5.09 -21.84
CA ASP A 198 -13.65 3.87 -21.18
C ASP A 198 -12.25 4.08 -20.59
N GLU A 199 -11.95 3.49 -19.42
CA GLU A 199 -10.65 3.65 -18.72
C GLU A 199 -9.43 3.46 -19.65
N ASN A 200 -9.47 2.46 -20.53
CA ASN A 200 -8.36 2.17 -21.46
C ASN A 200 -8.15 3.24 -22.55
N ASN A 201 -9.14 4.11 -22.76
CA ASN A 201 -9.12 5.16 -23.78
C ASN A 201 -8.90 6.56 -23.18
N VAL A 202 -8.69 6.66 -21.86
CA VAL A 202 -8.32 7.92 -21.21
C VAL A 202 -6.92 8.32 -21.68
N PRO A 203 -6.75 9.44 -22.42
CA PRO A 203 -5.47 9.75 -23.08
C PRO A 203 -4.36 10.15 -22.10
N ASN A 204 -4.71 10.96 -21.10
CA ASN A 204 -3.85 11.36 -19.99
C ASN A 204 -4.77 11.64 -18.79
N LYS A 205 -4.47 10.99 -17.67
CA LYS A 205 -5.28 11.11 -16.47
C LYS A 205 -5.26 12.52 -15.87
N THR A 206 -4.13 13.23 -15.92
CA THR A 206 -4.05 14.62 -15.42
C THR A 206 -4.90 15.62 -16.20
N THR A 207 -5.48 15.22 -17.33
CA THR A 207 -6.41 16.06 -18.11
C THR A 207 -7.87 15.92 -17.67
N ILE A 208 -8.17 15.04 -16.70
CA ILE A 208 -9.50 14.81 -16.15
C ILE A 208 -9.58 15.43 -14.75
N GLU A 209 -10.47 16.39 -14.57
CA GLU A 209 -10.68 17.10 -13.29
C GLU A 209 -11.93 16.62 -12.55
N TYR A 210 -12.95 16.28 -13.33
CA TYR A 210 -14.26 15.86 -12.83
C TYR A 210 -14.71 14.67 -13.65
N TYR A 211 -15.23 13.63 -12.99
CA TYR A 211 -15.81 12.47 -13.64
C TYR A 211 -16.66 11.66 -12.66
N ASN A 212 -17.63 10.91 -13.18
CA ASN A 212 -18.37 9.91 -12.43
C ASN A 212 -18.17 8.53 -13.07
N HIS A 213 -18.30 7.46 -12.28
CA HIS A 213 -18.38 6.12 -12.85
C HIS A 213 -19.74 5.91 -13.53
N TYR A 214 -19.80 5.04 -14.55
CA TYR A 214 -20.98 4.80 -15.40
C TYR A 214 -22.29 4.55 -14.62
N LEU A 215 -22.20 3.94 -13.44
CA LEU A 215 -23.38 3.62 -12.61
C LEU A 215 -23.77 4.71 -11.60
N MET A 216 -22.99 5.78 -11.48
CA MET A 216 -23.04 6.69 -10.32
C MET A 216 -23.89 7.96 -10.52
N ASP A 217 -24.27 8.29 -11.75
CA ASP A 217 -25.03 9.51 -12.05
C ASP A 217 -25.84 9.37 -13.35
N PHE A 218 -26.69 10.36 -13.62
CA PHE A 218 -27.21 10.64 -14.95
C PHE A 218 -26.07 10.96 -15.91
N ILE A 219 -26.21 10.62 -17.20
CA ILE A 219 -25.39 11.23 -18.25
C ILE A 219 -25.81 12.69 -18.39
N ARG A 220 -24.86 13.61 -18.26
CA ARG A 220 -25.08 15.06 -18.32
C ARG A 220 -24.39 15.70 -19.52
N ASN A 221 -24.90 16.83 -19.97
CA ASN A 221 -24.28 17.65 -21.00
C ASN A 221 -23.21 18.58 -20.41
N GLN A 222 -22.59 19.42 -21.27
CA GLN A 222 -21.57 20.39 -20.89
C GLN A 222 -22.01 21.42 -19.82
N TYR A 223 -23.30 21.54 -19.52
CA TYR A 223 -23.85 22.42 -18.50
C TYR A 223 -24.28 21.66 -17.22
N MET A 224 -23.87 20.39 -17.07
CA MET A 224 -24.29 19.49 -15.98
C MET A 224 -25.81 19.24 -15.90
N ILE A 225 -26.53 19.50 -17.00
CA ILE A 225 -27.96 19.19 -17.13
C ILE A 225 -28.08 17.75 -17.65
N PRO A 226 -28.93 16.89 -17.05
CA PRO A 226 -29.16 15.53 -17.54
C PRO A 226 -29.53 15.52 -19.03
N SER A 227 -28.79 14.74 -19.81
CA SER A 227 -29.00 14.48 -21.23
C SER A 227 -29.90 13.27 -21.49
N GLU A 228 -30.17 12.49 -20.45
CA GLU A 228 -31.07 11.34 -20.49
C GLU A 228 -32.26 11.58 -19.56
N THR A 229 -33.41 11.02 -19.92
CA THR A 229 -34.57 10.96 -19.06
C THR A 229 -34.36 9.94 -17.94
N ARG A 230 -35.19 10.02 -16.89
CA ARG A 230 -35.24 8.99 -15.84
C ARG A 230 -35.37 7.58 -16.41
N GLN A 231 -36.26 7.36 -17.38
CA GLN A 231 -36.49 6.02 -17.94
C GLN A 231 -35.26 5.50 -18.71
N GLU A 232 -34.55 6.37 -19.43
CA GLU A 232 -33.32 6.03 -20.13
C GLU A 232 -32.18 5.72 -19.15
N MET A 233 -32.02 6.53 -18.09
CA MET A 233 -31.07 6.27 -17.01
C MET A 233 -31.33 4.91 -16.34
N GLU A 234 -32.58 4.65 -15.95
CA GLU A 234 -32.97 3.38 -15.34
C GLU A 234 -32.67 2.19 -16.28
N ALA A 235 -32.98 2.34 -17.58
CA ALA A 235 -32.72 1.31 -18.58
C ALA A 235 -31.22 1.07 -18.80
N ARG A 236 -30.41 2.14 -18.81
CA ARG A 236 -28.95 2.08 -18.97
C ARG A 236 -28.28 1.34 -17.82
N ILE A 237 -28.61 1.70 -16.57
CA ILE A 237 -28.06 1.04 -15.37
C ILE A 237 -28.49 -0.43 -15.33
N LYS A 238 -29.77 -0.74 -15.55
CA LYS A 238 -30.27 -2.13 -15.62
C LYS A 238 -29.56 -2.95 -16.69
N LYS A 239 -29.36 -2.36 -17.88
CA LYS A 239 -28.65 -3.02 -18.97
C LYS A 239 -27.22 -3.39 -18.57
N ASP A 240 -26.53 -2.52 -17.84
CA ASP A 240 -25.16 -2.78 -17.38
C ASP A 240 -25.10 -3.99 -16.43
N TYR A 241 -25.99 -4.04 -15.43
CA TYR A 241 -26.11 -5.17 -14.53
C TYR A 241 -26.53 -6.47 -15.24
N ASN A 242 -27.39 -6.40 -16.25
CA ASN A 242 -27.82 -7.57 -17.01
C ASN A 242 -26.68 -8.12 -17.88
N LEU A 243 -25.92 -7.25 -18.57
CA LEU A 243 -24.74 -7.67 -19.34
C LEU A 243 -23.69 -8.35 -18.43
N MET A 244 -23.48 -7.81 -17.24
CA MET A 244 -22.63 -8.44 -16.23
C MET A 244 -23.15 -9.81 -15.82
N GLN A 245 -24.45 -9.91 -15.51
CA GLN A 245 -25.08 -11.18 -15.12
C GLN A 245 -24.97 -12.24 -16.22
N ASP A 246 -25.22 -11.87 -17.47
CA ASP A 246 -25.16 -12.78 -18.61
C ASP A 246 -23.75 -13.38 -18.77
N ILE A 247 -22.71 -12.54 -18.74
CA ILE A 247 -21.32 -13.00 -18.85
C ILE A 247 -20.96 -13.92 -17.67
N TYR A 248 -21.30 -13.57 -16.43
CA TYR A 248 -20.99 -14.44 -15.31
C TYR A 248 -21.72 -15.79 -15.37
N HIS A 249 -22.97 -15.82 -15.83
CA HIS A 249 -23.68 -17.08 -16.02
C HIS A 249 -23.07 -17.93 -17.14
N GLU A 250 -22.68 -17.31 -18.26
CA GLU A 250 -22.04 -18.00 -19.36
C GLU A 250 -20.67 -18.55 -18.96
N GLU A 251 -19.85 -17.72 -18.32
CA GLU A 251 -18.45 -18.03 -18.06
C GLU A 251 -18.21 -18.77 -16.76
N LEU A 252 -18.94 -18.44 -15.68
CA LEU A 252 -18.75 -19.02 -14.33
C LEU A 252 -19.94 -19.88 -13.86
N GLY A 253 -21.07 -19.84 -14.56
CA GLY A 253 -22.29 -20.59 -14.22
C GLY A 253 -23.24 -19.84 -13.28
N GLU A 254 -22.73 -18.94 -12.45
CA GLU A 254 -23.52 -18.10 -11.56
C GLU A 254 -22.89 -16.71 -11.36
N VAL A 255 -23.71 -15.75 -10.93
CA VAL A 255 -23.23 -14.43 -10.49
C VAL A 255 -22.50 -14.60 -9.15
N PRO A 256 -21.28 -14.05 -8.99
CA PRO A 256 -20.59 -14.01 -7.70
C PRO A 256 -21.46 -13.44 -6.58
N LYS A 257 -21.35 -13.95 -5.36
CA LYS A 257 -22.22 -13.53 -4.25
C LYS A 257 -21.87 -12.15 -3.71
N ALA A 258 -20.59 -11.79 -3.74
CA ALA A 258 -20.05 -10.53 -3.26
C ALA A 258 -19.95 -9.48 -4.36
N TYR A 259 -20.38 -8.25 -4.06
CA TYR A 259 -20.19 -7.09 -4.91
C TYR A 259 -19.33 -6.04 -4.21
N ALA A 260 -18.37 -5.44 -4.91
CA ALA A 260 -17.62 -4.27 -4.45
C ALA A 260 -17.69 -3.18 -5.51
N ILE A 261 -18.53 -2.17 -5.27
CA ILE A 261 -18.84 -1.14 -6.26
C ILE A 261 -17.68 -0.15 -6.43
N MET A 262 -17.52 0.34 -7.67
CA MET A 262 -16.70 1.50 -7.98
C MET A 262 -17.60 2.69 -8.40
N HIS A 263 -17.50 3.87 -7.79
CA HIS A 263 -16.66 4.20 -6.63
C HIS A 263 -17.38 3.86 -5.31
N ALA A 264 -16.60 3.46 -4.32
CA ALA A 264 -17.08 3.27 -2.95
C ALA A 264 -17.59 4.59 -2.35
N ASN A 265 -18.32 4.52 -1.23
CA ASN A 265 -18.87 5.63 -0.45
C ASN A 265 -19.93 6.51 -1.15
N SER A 266 -20.27 6.25 -2.42
CA SER A 266 -21.25 7.05 -3.16
C SER A 266 -22.69 6.65 -2.84
N LEU A 267 -22.99 5.35 -2.89
CA LEU A 267 -24.31 4.80 -2.61
C LEU A 267 -24.66 5.01 -1.12
N TYR A 268 -25.90 5.37 -0.80
CA TYR A 268 -26.41 5.68 0.55
C TYR A 268 -25.80 6.91 1.22
N ASN A 269 -25.14 7.76 0.45
CA ASN A 269 -24.47 8.95 0.98
C ASN A 269 -24.79 10.18 0.12
N ASN A 270 -24.12 10.33 -1.03
CA ASN A 270 -24.21 11.52 -1.87
C ASN A 270 -24.71 11.24 -3.30
N MET A 271 -25.07 10.00 -3.64
CA MET A 271 -25.63 9.65 -4.95
C MET A 271 -27.03 10.27 -5.17
N ASP A 272 -27.36 10.61 -6.43
CA ASP A 272 -28.72 11.04 -6.79
C ASP A 272 -29.75 9.95 -6.38
N PRO A 273 -30.84 10.30 -5.66
CA PRO A 273 -31.80 9.30 -5.15
C PRO A 273 -32.45 8.42 -6.23
N LEU A 274 -32.62 8.92 -7.46
CA LEU A 274 -33.18 8.14 -8.56
C LEU A 274 -32.17 7.10 -9.06
N VAL A 275 -30.90 7.49 -9.15
CA VAL A 275 -29.78 6.61 -9.54
C VAL A 275 -29.53 5.57 -8.44
N GLU A 276 -29.54 5.99 -7.18
CA GLU A 276 -29.41 5.13 -6.01
C GLU A 276 -30.50 4.08 -5.96
N SER A 277 -31.77 4.48 -6.20
CA SER A 277 -32.89 3.54 -6.16
C SER A 277 -32.73 2.38 -7.14
N VAL A 278 -32.17 2.62 -8.34
CA VAL A 278 -31.95 1.57 -9.34
C VAL A 278 -30.78 0.69 -8.93
N ASN A 279 -29.64 1.29 -8.56
CA ASN A 279 -28.46 0.54 -8.11
C ASN A 279 -28.81 -0.35 -6.91
N ASN A 280 -29.42 0.21 -5.87
CA ASN A 280 -29.81 -0.55 -4.67
C ASN A 280 -30.75 -1.72 -5.00
N LYS A 281 -31.68 -1.54 -5.94
CA LYS A 281 -32.54 -2.63 -6.41
C LYS A 281 -31.74 -3.72 -7.14
N GLU A 282 -30.97 -3.34 -8.15
CA GLU A 282 -30.20 -4.29 -8.97
C GLU A 282 -29.16 -5.04 -8.14
N ILE A 283 -28.51 -4.36 -7.19
CA ILE A 283 -27.54 -4.96 -6.28
C ILE A 283 -28.21 -6.03 -5.39
N LYS A 284 -29.36 -5.70 -4.78
CA LYS A 284 -30.09 -6.64 -3.91
C LYS A 284 -30.72 -7.81 -4.67
N ASP A 285 -31.11 -7.57 -5.92
CA ASP A 285 -31.68 -8.61 -6.79
C ASP A 285 -30.62 -9.62 -7.27
N LYS A 286 -29.36 -9.20 -7.46
CA LYS A 286 -28.29 -10.03 -8.06
C LYS A 286 -27.23 -10.54 -7.07
N PHE A 287 -26.98 -9.83 -5.98
CA PHE A 287 -25.91 -10.15 -5.02
C PHE A 287 -26.44 -10.49 -3.64
N ARG A 288 -25.63 -11.22 -2.87
CA ARG A 288 -25.97 -11.61 -1.48
C ARG A 288 -25.37 -10.67 -0.43
N MET A 289 -24.32 -9.93 -0.80
CA MET A 289 -23.69 -8.93 0.05
C MET A 289 -22.96 -7.88 -0.79
N HIS A 290 -22.75 -6.70 -0.22
CA HIS A 290 -22.16 -5.57 -0.94
C HIS A 290 -21.21 -4.74 -0.05
N PHE A 291 -19.97 -4.60 -0.51
CA PHE A 291 -18.94 -3.73 0.04
C PHE A 291 -19.01 -2.36 -0.64
N ASN A 292 -19.88 -1.50 -0.10
CA ASN A 292 -20.04 -0.14 -0.58
C ASN A 292 -19.01 0.82 0.01
N ARG A 293 -18.61 0.62 1.26
CA ARG A 293 -17.81 1.59 2.01
C ARG A 293 -16.33 1.27 1.91
N GLU A 294 -15.52 2.33 1.90
CA GLU A 294 -14.07 2.24 2.05
C GLU A 294 -13.58 3.04 3.27
N LEU A 295 -12.27 3.02 3.54
CA LEU A 295 -11.57 3.64 4.68
C LEU A 295 -11.76 2.95 6.05
N GLY A 296 -12.89 2.28 6.29
CA GLY A 296 -13.12 1.51 7.50
C GLY A 296 -12.74 0.04 7.33
N ALA A 297 -11.95 -0.51 8.27
CA ALA A 297 -11.59 -1.93 8.25
C ALA A 297 -12.60 -2.83 8.97
N TYR A 298 -13.38 -2.33 9.93
CA TYR A 298 -14.21 -3.15 10.81
C TYR A 298 -15.69 -3.12 10.42
N ASN A 299 -16.32 -4.30 10.43
CA ASN A 299 -17.76 -4.49 10.26
C ASN A 299 -18.30 -5.17 11.52
N ASP A 300 -19.12 -4.46 12.29
CA ASP A 300 -19.78 -5.01 13.47
C ASP A 300 -21.04 -5.83 13.11
N LYS A 301 -21.60 -6.52 14.09
CA LYS A 301 -22.80 -7.36 13.94
C LYS A 301 -24.06 -6.62 13.49
N GLU A 302 -24.12 -5.29 13.66
CA GLU A 302 -25.27 -4.46 13.29
C GLU A 302 -25.08 -3.81 11.90
N ALA A 303 -23.94 -4.03 11.26
CA ALA A 303 -23.67 -3.49 9.93
C ALA A 303 -24.67 -4.05 8.89
N ASP A 304 -25.08 -3.21 7.94
CA ASP A 304 -25.92 -3.65 6.82
C ASP A 304 -25.08 -4.49 5.85
N LEU A 305 -25.52 -5.73 5.60
CA LEU A 305 -24.92 -6.68 4.67
C LEU A 305 -24.76 -6.12 3.24
N TYR A 306 -25.53 -5.10 2.88
CA TYR A 306 -25.45 -4.40 1.59
C TYR A 306 -24.71 -3.06 1.64
N ASN A 307 -24.13 -2.69 2.79
CA ASN A 307 -23.36 -1.47 3.00
C ASN A 307 -22.08 -1.73 3.82
N LEU A 308 -21.45 -2.89 3.59
CA LEU A 308 -20.24 -3.30 4.29
C LEU A 308 -19.05 -2.40 3.93
N SER A 309 -18.10 -2.31 4.85
CA SER A 309 -16.84 -1.58 4.72
C SER A 309 -15.68 -2.51 4.40
N ARG A 310 -14.73 -2.00 3.61
CA ARG A 310 -13.41 -2.61 3.41
C ARG A 310 -12.32 -1.55 3.50
N LEU A 311 -11.20 -1.87 4.14
CA LEU A 311 -10.02 -1.01 4.09
C LEU A 311 -9.19 -1.39 2.88
N GLN A 312 -9.21 -0.53 1.85
CA GLN A 312 -8.28 -0.67 0.73
C GLN A 312 -6.89 -0.22 1.17
N VAL A 313 -5.93 -1.16 1.18
CA VAL A 313 -4.56 -0.93 1.65
C VAL A 313 -3.79 -0.11 0.63
N SER A 314 -3.20 1.01 1.08
CA SER A 314 -2.42 1.88 0.19
C SER A 314 -1.05 1.27 -0.15
N PRO A 315 -0.52 1.52 -1.36
CA PRO A 315 0.76 0.95 -1.82
C PRO A 315 1.97 1.25 -0.91
N TYR A 316 2.00 2.44 -0.33
CA TYR A 316 3.10 2.94 0.51
C TYR A 316 2.92 2.67 2.01
N TRP A 317 1.85 1.98 2.43
CA TRP A 317 1.64 1.66 3.84
C TRP A 317 2.59 0.55 4.29
N SER A 318 3.36 0.84 5.34
CA SER A 318 4.16 -0.16 6.06
C SER A 318 3.28 -1.21 6.74
N THR A 319 3.91 -2.28 7.25
CA THR A 319 3.18 -3.33 7.99
C THR A 319 2.48 -2.74 9.22
N ASN A 320 3.18 -1.91 9.97
CA ASN A 320 2.68 -1.25 11.17
C ASN A 320 1.61 -0.22 10.86
N HIS A 321 1.63 0.43 9.70
CA HIS A 321 0.54 1.29 9.25
C HIS A 321 -0.76 0.50 9.11
N VAL A 322 -0.74 -0.66 8.44
CA VAL A 322 -1.93 -1.52 8.30
C VAL A 322 -2.41 -1.98 9.68
N MET A 323 -1.49 -2.39 10.57
CA MET A 323 -1.85 -2.78 11.94
C MET A 323 -2.47 -1.61 12.72
N MET A 324 -1.96 -0.39 12.51
CA MET A 324 -2.45 0.84 13.13
C MET A 324 -3.89 1.15 12.68
N LYS A 325 -4.19 0.99 11.39
CA LYS A 325 -5.53 1.13 10.82
C LYS A 325 -6.51 0.09 11.38
N ILE A 326 -6.09 -1.17 11.48
CA ILE A 326 -6.91 -2.23 12.08
C ILE A 326 -7.21 -1.92 13.56
N ARG A 327 -6.20 -1.49 14.31
CA ARG A 327 -6.34 -1.09 15.72
C ARG A 327 -7.28 0.12 15.87
N GLN A 328 -7.14 1.14 15.02
CA GLN A 328 -8.00 2.32 15.00
C GLN A 328 -9.46 1.95 14.73
N ALA A 329 -9.72 1.08 13.74
CA ALA A 329 -11.07 0.72 13.32
C ALA A 329 -11.80 -0.22 14.30
N SER A 330 -11.10 -1.19 14.87
CA SER A 330 -11.72 -2.28 15.65
C SER A 330 -11.49 -2.21 17.16
N ARG A 331 -10.53 -1.39 17.61
CA ARG A 331 -10.02 -1.38 18.98
C ARG A 331 -9.47 -2.73 19.47
N GLN A 332 -9.27 -3.69 18.56
CA GLN A 332 -8.63 -4.97 18.89
C GLN A 332 -7.18 -4.75 19.30
N ASN A 333 -6.66 -5.64 20.15
CA ASN A 333 -5.25 -5.63 20.50
C ASN A 333 -4.42 -6.21 19.34
N VAL A 334 -3.78 -5.33 18.59
CA VAL A 334 -2.91 -5.65 17.46
C VAL A 334 -1.45 -5.42 17.85
N GLN A 335 -0.61 -6.42 17.64
CA GLN A 335 0.84 -6.33 17.80
C GLN A 335 1.47 -5.72 16.56
N PHE A 336 2.55 -4.97 16.77
CA PHE A 336 3.33 -4.34 15.71
C PHE A 336 4.57 -5.18 15.39
N LYS A 337 4.98 -5.12 14.12
CA LYS A 337 6.27 -5.63 13.67
C LYS A 337 7.38 -4.81 14.31
N ILE A 338 8.39 -5.52 14.82
CA ILE A 338 9.62 -4.92 15.34
C ILE A 338 10.73 -5.05 14.30
N GLY A 339 10.85 -6.20 13.62
CA GLY A 339 11.99 -6.45 12.73
C GLY A 339 13.24 -6.86 13.51
N ASP A 340 14.39 -6.27 13.19
CA ASP A 340 15.68 -6.55 13.82
C ASP A 340 15.71 -6.07 15.28
N ARG A 341 15.79 -7.03 16.20
CA ARG A 341 15.80 -6.75 17.64
C ARG A 341 17.14 -6.21 18.13
N GLU A 342 18.24 -6.48 17.43
CA GLU A 342 19.55 -5.94 17.79
C GLU A 342 19.58 -4.44 17.52
N VAL A 343 19.00 -3.98 16.41
CA VAL A 343 18.85 -2.54 16.14
C VAL A 343 17.79 -1.93 17.07
N ALA A 344 16.64 -2.60 17.25
CA ALA A 344 15.54 -2.08 18.08
C ALA A 344 15.94 -1.78 19.53
N GLN A 345 16.90 -2.52 20.11
CA GLN A 345 17.28 -2.33 21.51
C GLN A 345 17.92 -0.95 21.79
N HIS A 346 18.48 -0.31 20.75
CA HIS A 346 19.10 1.03 20.80
C HIS A 346 18.06 2.17 20.83
N TRP A 347 16.81 1.86 20.49
CA TRP A 347 15.75 2.85 20.40
C TRP A 347 14.66 2.62 21.44
N GLU A 348 14.08 3.69 21.95
CA GLU A 348 12.87 3.68 22.78
C GLU A 348 11.70 4.25 21.97
N VAL A 349 10.61 3.49 21.86
CA VAL A 349 9.38 3.97 21.21
C VAL A 349 8.53 4.68 22.26
N ILE A 350 8.37 5.99 22.12
CA ILE A 350 7.58 6.83 23.03
C ILE A 350 6.10 6.80 22.64
N ASN A 351 5.81 6.89 21.34
CA ASN A 351 4.46 6.75 20.79
C ASN A 351 4.54 6.22 19.34
N GLY A 352 3.46 5.60 18.88
CA GLY A 352 3.40 4.96 17.56
C GLY A 352 3.97 3.54 17.57
N ALA A 353 4.58 3.13 16.46
CA ALA A 353 5.22 1.82 16.29
C ALA A 353 6.43 1.94 15.36
N ALA A 354 7.50 1.19 15.63
CA ALA A 354 8.73 1.22 14.83
C ALA A 354 9.10 -0.17 14.31
N GLU A 355 9.43 -0.25 13.02
CA GLU A 355 10.01 -1.41 12.35
C GLU A 355 11.48 -1.14 12.03
N TYR A 356 12.35 -2.10 12.32
CA TYR A 356 13.79 -2.01 12.07
C TYR A 356 14.17 -3.06 11.02
N GLU A 357 14.56 -2.64 9.82
CA GLU A 357 14.91 -3.54 8.71
C GLU A 357 16.21 -3.13 8.03
N ASN A 358 17.26 -3.93 8.25
CA ASN A 358 18.57 -3.66 7.67
C ASN A 358 19.06 -2.25 8.04
N ASN A 359 19.23 -1.37 7.05
CA ASN A 359 19.63 0.02 7.19
C ASN A 359 18.45 1.00 7.28
N GLU A 360 17.20 0.51 7.33
CA GLU A 360 16.00 1.34 7.38
C GLU A 360 15.28 1.19 8.73
N ILE A 361 14.74 2.30 9.24
CA ILE A 361 13.80 2.34 10.35
C ILE A 361 12.52 2.99 9.86
N THR A 362 11.39 2.28 9.94
CA THR A 362 10.07 2.83 9.65
C THR A 362 9.36 3.16 10.95
N LEU A 363 9.03 4.44 11.17
CA LEU A 363 8.26 4.92 12.32
C LEU A 363 6.84 5.29 11.87
N THR A 364 5.86 4.52 12.32
CA THR A 364 4.44 4.77 12.11
C THR A 364 3.86 5.56 13.28
N SER A 365 3.19 6.67 12.99
CA SER A 365 2.51 7.49 13.99
C SER A 365 1.26 6.81 14.54
N ALA A 366 0.86 7.13 15.77
CA ALA A 366 -0.48 6.76 16.23
C ALA A 366 -1.52 7.69 15.60
N PRO A 367 -2.80 7.26 15.46
CA PRO A 367 -3.83 8.07 14.82
C PRO A 367 -3.94 9.47 15.41
N SER A 368 -3.95 10.50 14.56
CA SER A 368 -4.10 11.90 14.95
C SER A 368 -3.03 12.40 15.95
N SER A 369 -1.87 11.72 16.03
CA SER A 369 -0.81 12.05 16.99
C SER A 369 0.58 11.79 16.40
N GLU A 370 1.58 12.41 17.00
CA GLU A 370 2.97 12.19 16.61
C GLU A 370 3.48 10.81 17.06
N GLY A 371 4.08 10.04 16.16
CA GLY A 371 4.96 8.93 16.51
C GLY A 371 6.36 9.44 16.85
N ARG A 372 7.03 8.87 17.86
CA ARG A 372 8.37 9.29 18.28
C ARG A 372 9.21 8.13 18.77
N ILE A 373 10.47 8.07 18.32
CA ILE A 373 11.50 7.20 18.86
C ILE A 373 12.68 8.03 19.38
N LEU A 374 13.30 7.58 20.48
CA LEU A 374 14.48 8.21 21.07
C LEU A 374 15.66 7.24 21.07
N LEU A 375 16.86 7.77 20.82
CA LEU A 375 18.09 7.01 20.97
C LEU A 375 18.41 6.84 22.47
N LYS A 376 18.79 5.63 22.89
CA LYS A 376 19.10 5.32 24.30
C LYS A 376 20.55 5.63 24.67
N GLU A 377 21.43 5.72 23.69
CA GLU A 377 22.84 5.99 23.85
C GLU A 377 23.07 7.39 24.41
N GLN A 378 24.07 7.49 25.29
CA GLN A 378 24.54 8.77 25.78
C GLN A 378 25.37 9.44 24.68
N LEU A 379 25.03 10.69 24.37
CA LEU A 379 25.74 11.49 23.39
C LEU A 379 26.70 12.46 24.08
N PRO A 380 27.90 12.70 23.50
CA PRO A 380 28.79 13.76 23.96
C PRO A 380 28.22 15.14 23.61
N ASP A 381 28.83 16.21 24.16
CA ASP A 381 28.45 17.60 23.84
C ASP A 381 28.64 17.99 22.36
N GLN A 382 29.44 17.22 21.62
CA GLN A 382 29.74 17.43 20.19
C GLN A 382 29.69 16.10 19.43
N TYR A 383 28.80 16.02 18.45
CA TYR A 383 28.58 14.84 17.63
C TYR A 383 28.03 15.20 16.26
N ASN A 384 28.18 14.28 15.31
CA ASN A 384 27.64 14.39 13.96
C ASN A 384 26.61 13.30 13.73
N VAL A 385 25.54 13.63 13.03
CA VAL A 385 24.47 12.71 12.64
C VAL A 385 24.29 12.79 11.12
N ASN A 386 24.40 11.65 10.45
CA ASN A 386 24.10 11.47 9.04
C ASN A 386 22.96 10.47 8.90
N PHE A 387 21.96 10.76 8.08
CA PHE A 387 20.84 9.86 7.78
C PHE A 387 20.14 10.35 6.50
N ALA A 388 19.17 9.58 6.00
CA ALA A 388 18.27 10.04 4.97
C ALA A 388 16.81 9.81 5.35
N PHE A 389 15.95 10.78 5.03
CA PHE A 389 14.51 10.56 5.01
C PHE A 389 14.07 10.09 3.62
N LYS A 390 13.15 9.14 3.57
CA LYS A 390 12.60 8.56 2.33
C LYS A 390 11.07 8.38 2.39
N GLY A 391 10.42 8.83 3.46
CA GLY A 391 8.97 8.78 3.57
C GLY A 391 8.26 9.66 2.55
N ASN A 392 6.93 9.59 2.53
CA ASN A 392 6.12 10.40 1.63
C ASN A 392 6.37 11.89 1.84
N VAL A 393 6.37 12.65 0.75
CA VAL A 393 6.60 14.11 0.78
C VAL A 393 5.49 14.81 1.57
N VAL A 394 4.24 14.39 1.39
CA VAL A 394 3.09 14.91 2.13
C VAL A 394 3.10 14.36 3.55
N GLY A 395 3.26 15.24 4.53
CA GLY A 395 3.43 14.87 5.94
C GLY A 395 4.67 15.50 6.54
N GLN A 396 5.08 15.00 7.71
CA GLN A 396 6.22 15.54 8.42
C GLN A 396 7.11 14.41 8.98
N GLN A 397 8.36 14.40 8.51
CA GLN A 397 9.45 13.58 9.04
C GLN A 397 10.34 14.49 9.89
N ALA A 398 10.60 14.12 11.14
CA ALA A 398 11.27 15.00 12.10
C ALA A 398 12.49 14.36 12.73
N PHE A 399 13.52 15.17 12.98
CA PHE A 399 14.68 14.86 13.81
C PHE A 399 14.72 15.81 15.01
N TYR A 400 14.87 15.23 16.20
CA TYR A 400 14.89 15.94 17.48
C TYR A 400 16.30 16.01 18.03
N VAL A 401 16.65 17.18 18.56
CA VAL A 401 17.93 17.48 19.22
C VAL A 401 17.64 18.08 20.59
N ASN A 402 18.48 17.77 21.57
CA ASN A 402 18.34 18.20 22.97
C ASN A 402 16.94 17.92 23.54
N TYR A 403 16.39 16.76 23.20
CA TYR A 403 15.10 16.33 23.73
C TYR A 403 15.23 16.04 25.22
N ASP A 404 14.31 16.60 26.00
CA ASP A 404 14.12 16.31 27.42
C ASP A 404 12.68 15.81 27.63
N GLU A 405 12.57 14.54 27.98
CA GLU A 405 11.27 13.88 28.22
C GLU A 405 10.49 14.51 29.37
N LYS A 406 11.17 14.97 30.44
CA LYS A 406 10.50 15.49 31.65
C LYS A 406 9.82 16.81 31.39
N THR A 407 10.47 17.67 30.61
CA THR A 407 9.96 19.00 30.28
C THR A 407 9.26 19.04 28.91
N ASN A 408 9.37 17.97 28.13
CA ASN A 408 8.95 17.87 26.73
C ASN A 408 9.45 19.09 25.93
N SER A 409 10.74 19.39 26.10
CA SER A 409 11.44 20.49 25.42
C SER A 409 12.45 19.94 24.42
N TYR A 410 12.64 20.64 23.30
CA TYR A 410 13.50 20.20 22.20
C TYR A 410 13.77 21.30 21.17
N LEU A 411 14.80 21.08 20.35
CA LEU A 411 14.92 21.64 19.01
C LEU A 411 14.52 20.56 18.00
N ARG A 412 13.73 20.92 16.99
CA ARG A 412 13.20 20.00 15.97
C ARG A 412 13.54 20.51 14.58
N ILE A 413 14.20 19.67 13.79
CA ILE A 413 14.40 19.85 12.35
C ILE A 413 13.43 18.92 11.64
N ALA A 414 12.54 19.47 10.84
CA ALA A 414 11.48 18.72 10.17
C ALA A 414 11.51 18.91 8.66
N LEU A 415 11.32 17.83 7.90
CA LEU A 415 10.99 17.86 6.49
C LEU A 415 9.47 17.84 6.37
N VAL A 416 8.88 18.95 5.93
CA VAL A 416 7.43 19.17 5.81
C VAL A 416 7.12 19.59 4.39
N ASP A 417 6.41 18.76 3.62
CA ASP A 417 6.01 19.06 2.24
C ASP A 417 7.18 19.60 1.37
N ASN A 418 8.34 18.92 1.45
CA ASN A 418 9.60 19.30 0.77
C ASN A 418 10.26 20.62 1.25
N GLU A 419 9.89 21.13 2.42
CA GLU A 419 10.56 22.25 3.09
C GLU A 419 11.23 21.80 4.39
N ILE A 420 12.37 22.42 4.72
CA ILE A 420 13.01 22.25 6.02
C ILE A 420 12.46 23.29 7.00
N VAL A 421 11.84 22.81 8.08
CA VAL A 421 11.24 23.63 9.13
C VAL A 421 11.99 23.39 10.43
N ILE A 422 12.55 24.46 10.99
CA ILE A 422 13.26 24.43 12.27
C ILE A 422 12.37 25.06 13.33
N SER A 423 12.09 24.31 14.39
CA SER A 423 11.20 24.75 15.46
C SER A 423 11.75 24.39 16.82
N GLU A 424 11.47 25.21 17.82
CA GLU A 424 11.85 24.95 19.22
C GLU A 424 10.60 24.82 20.10
N LYS A 425 10.69 23.98 21.13
CA LYS A 425 9.72 23.94 22.22
C LYS A 425 10.48 24.05 23.53
N LEU A 426 10.27 25.15 24.25
CA LEU A 426 10.89 25.38 25.56
C LEU A 426 10.08 24.70 26.69
N PRO A 427 10.70 24.43 27.85
CA PRO A 427 9.98 23.90 29.01
C PRO A 427 8.72 24.73 29.35
N GLY A 428 7.56 24.08 29.38
CA GLY A 428 6.26 24.73 29.65
C GLY A 428 5.73 25.64 28.54
N GLY A 429 6.41 25.72 27.39
CA GLY A 429 6.03 26.52 26.23
C GLY A 429 5.35 25.73 25.11
N GLY A 430 4.82 26.47 24.13
CA GLY A 430 4.37 25.94 22.85
C GLY A 430 5.51 25.74 21.85
N ILE A 431 5.20 25.15 20.70
CA ILE A 431 6.14 25.04 19.58
C ILE A 431 6.23 26.40 18.88
N VAL A 432 7.46 26.86 18.65
CA VAL A 432 7.75 28.11 17.92
C VAL A 432 8.59 27.77 16.70
N GLU A 433 8.07 28.08 15.51
CA GLU A 433 8.85 28.02 14.26
C GLU A 433 9.90 29.14 14.27
N LYS A 434 11.14 28.78 13.95
CA LYS A 434 12.29 29.70 13.90
C LYS A 434 12.57 30.10 12.47
N GLU A 435 12.70 29.10 11.62
CA GLU A 435 13.17 29.23 10.24
C GLU A 435 12.51 28.16 9.37
N ARG A 436 12.35 28.50 8.09
CA ARG A 436 11.78 27.63 7.05
C ARG A 436 12.55 27.84 5.77
N PHE A 437 12.96 26.74 5.13
CA PHE A 437 13.77 26.76 3.92
C PHE A 437 13.14 25.84 2.86
N PRO A 438 12.75 26.37 1.69
CA PRO A 438 12.30 25.53 0.59
C PRO A 438 13.49 24.74 0.01
N LEU A 439 13.25 23.49 -0.42
CA LEU A 439 14.20 22.70 -1.18
C LEU A 439 13.88 22.75 -2.68
N ASN A 440 14.74 22.11 -3.49
CA ASN A 440 14.49 21.96 -4.91
C ASN A 440 13.15 21.26 -5.17
N GLU A 441 12.38 21.81 -6.10
CA GLU A 441 11.07 21.29 -6.50
C GLU A 441 11.18 19.84 -6.99
N ILE A 442 10.22 19.00 -6.56
CA ILE A 442 10.12 17.61 -6.98
C ILE A 442 9.18 17.51 -8.17
N LYS A 443 9.67 16.97 -9.29
CA LYS A 443 8.83 16.66 -10.44
C LYS A 443 8.16 15.31 -10.23
N TRP A 444 6.84 15.27 -10.38
CA TRP A 444 6.03 14.06 -10.28
C TRP A 444 5.26 13.80 -11.58
N ASN A 445 4.78 12.59 -11.77
CA ASN A 445 4.07 12.17 -12.98
C ASN A 445 2.65 11.63 -12.69
N GLU A 446 1.89 11.37 -13.75
CA GLU A 446 0.48 10.95 -13.67
C GLU A 446 0.24 9.62 -12.93
N GLU A 447 1.25 8.75 -12.84
CA GLU A 447 1.14 7.49 -12.12
C GLU A 447 1.15 7.66 -10.60
N GLU A 448 1.69 8.78 -10.15
CA GLU A 448 1.79 9.16 -8.75
C GLU A 448 0.53 9.94 -8.32
N TYR A 449 -0.16 10.63 -9.24
CA TYR A 449 -1.39 11.32 -8.88
C TYR A 449 -2.59 10.38 -8.71
N ALA A 450 -3.11 10.28 -7.47
CA ALA A 450 -4.37 9.61 -7.20
C ALA A 450 -5.54 10.60 -7.29
N PHE A 451 -6.46 10.40 -8.22
CA PHE A 451 -7.66 11.24 -8.29
C PHE A 451 -8.49 11.16 -7.01
N ASN A 452 -9.06 12.29 -6.60
CA ASN A 452 -10.18 12.27 -5.66
C ASN A 452 -11.33 11.46 -6.27
N LYS A 453 -11.87 10.51 -5.50
CA LYS A 453 -12.94 9.64 -5.96
C LYS A 453 -14.19 10.46 -6.31
N ALA A 454 -14.92 9.97 -7.31
CA ALA A 454 -16.07 10.66 -7.90
C ALA A 454 -17.04 11.16 -6.82
N THR A 455 -17.39 12.44 -6.88
CA THR A 455 -18.46 13.05 -6.08
C THR A 455 -19.52 13.63 -7.00
N VAL A 456 -20.62 14.12 -6.44
CA VAL A 456 -21.61 14.88 -7.20
C VAL A 456 -21.06 16.28 -7.45
N TYR A 457 -20.87 16.61 -8.72
CA TYR A 457 -20.34 17.91 -9.13
C TYR A 457 -21.45 18.83 -9.64
N THR A 458 -21.34 20.12 -9.33
CA THR A 458 -22.19 21.14 -9.95
C THR A 458 -21.55 21.69 -11.22
N TYR A 459 -22.33 22.35 -12.08
CA TYR A 459 -21.76 23.10 -13.20
C TYR A 459 -20.68 24.09 -12.72
N HIS A 460 -20.96 24.84 -11.64
CA HIS A 460 -19.99 25.76 -11.09
C HIS A 460 -18.67 25.10 -10.68
N ASP A 461 -18.71 23.87 -10.14
CA ASP A 461 -17.49 23.12 -9.82
C ASP A 461 -16.69 22.85 -11.08
N THR A 462 -17.32 22.32 -12.13
CA THR A 462 -16.64 22.03 -13.41
C THR A 462 -16.00 23.25 -14.07
N GLN A 463 -16.42 24.47 -13.72
CA GLN A 463 -15.89 25.72 -14.27
C GLN A 463 -14.78 26.35 -13.40
N LYS A 464 -14.42 25.77 -12.25
CA LYS A 464 -13.42 26.34 -11.32
C LYS A 464 -11.97 26.22 -11.79
N GLY A 465 -11.70 25.51 -12.88
CA GLY A 465 -10.35 25.23 -13.33
C GLY A 465 -9.85 23.88 -12.86
N SER A 466 -8.53 23.69 -12.93
CA SER A 466 -7.87 22.50 -12.39
C SER A 466 -8.07 22.41 -10.87
N ARG A 467 -8.41 21.20 -10.39
CA ARG A 467 -8.38 20.83 -8.98
C ARG A 467 -7.01 20.32 -8.55
N ILE A 468 -6.14 20.04 -9.53
CA ILE A 468 -4.76 19.71 -9.27
C ILE A 468 -4.10 21.02 -8.82
N ASP A 469 -3.85 21.12 -7.52
CA ASP A 469 -2.98 22.15 -7.01
C ASP A 469 -1.54 21.74 -7.35
N GLU A 470 -0.95 22.35 -8.38
CA GLU A 470 0.44 22.08 -8.78
C GLU A 470 1.45 22.44 -7.66
N GLU A 471 1.04 23.25 -6.67
CA GLU A 471 1.83 23.55 -5.48
C GLU A 471 1.71 22.44 -4.41
N GLU A 472 0.77 21.49 -4.54
CA GLU A 472 0.64 20.33 -3.65
C GLU A 472 1.24 19.06 -4.25
N TYR A 473 1.95 18.31 -3.41
CA TYR A 473 2.53 17.02 -3.79
C TYR A 473 1.51 15.87 -3.72
N PRO A 474 1.58 14.87 -4.62
CA PRO A 474 0.82 13.63 -4.50
C PRO A 474 1.16 12.88 -3.20
N ARG A 475 0.17 12.26 -2.58
CA ARG A 475 0.34 11.59 -1.28
C ARG A 475 1.28 10.39 -1.27
N ASN A 476 1.35 9.66 -2.37
CA ASN A 476 2.25 8.51 -2.57
C ASN A 476 3.61 8.93 -3.12
N LEU A 477 3.87 10.23 -3.35
CA LEU A 477 5.17 10.71 -3.79
C LEU A 477 6.15 10.55 -2.64
N THR A 478 7.21 9.78 -2.87
CA THR A 478 8.34 9.63 -1.96
C THR A 478 9.54 10.33 -2.54
N GLU A 479 10.34 10.99 -1.71
CA GLU A 479 11.61 11.59 -2.13
C GLU A 479 12.68 11.35 -1.07
N LYS A 480 13.88 10.96 -1.51
CA LYS A 480 15.01 10.75 -0.61
C LYS A 480 15.74 12.08 -0.37
N ARG A 481 15.82 12.50 0.90
CA ARG A 481 16.60 13.67 1.35
C ARG A 481 17.67 13.25 2.34
N VAL A 482 18.93 13.57 2.05
CA VAL A 482 20.09 13.22 2.89
C VAL A 482 20.42 14.38 3.82
N PHE A 483 20.53 14.09 5.10
CA PHE A 483 20.85 15.04 6.16
C PHE A 483 22.25 14.80 6.70
N ASN A 484 23.03 15.87 6.84
CA ASN A 484 24.27 15.91 7.60
C ASN A 484 24.15 17.01 8.65
N ILE A 485 24.18 16.64 9.92
CA ILE A 485 23.95 17.58 11.01
C ILE A 485 25.11 17.48 11.99
N ALA A 486 25.81 18.61 12.22
CA ALA A 486 26.83 18.73 13.26
C ALA A 486 26.24 19.47 14.45
N ILE A 487 26.21 18.81 15.61
CA ILE A 487 25.65 19.34 16.85
C ILE A 487 26.79 19.78 17.76
N ASN A 488 26.69 21.01 18.27
CA ASN A 488 27.52 21.56 19.32
C ASN A 488 26.64 22.00 20.50
N LYS A 489 27.27 22.48 21.58
CA LYS A 489 26.57 22.93 22.78
C LYS A 489 25.63 24.13 22.55
N ASP A 490 26.00 25.05 21.68
CA ASP A 490 25.36 26.34 21.47
C ASP A 490 24.75 26.52 20.07
N LYS A 491 25.06 25.62 19.13
CA LYS A 491 24.57 25.69 17.75
C LYS A 491 24.47 24.32 17.10
N ILE A 492 23.69 24.25 16.03
CA ILE A 492 23.68 23.15 15.06
C ILE A 492 24.04 23.69 13.67
N GLU A 493 24.74 22.88 12.90
CA GLU A 493 25.01 23.12 11.48
C GLU A 493 24.28 22.04 10.69
N ILE A 494 23.43 22.44 9.76
CA ILE A 494 22.53 21.57 9.01
C ILE A 494 22.92 21.66 7.54
N ASP A 495 23.16 20.51 6.94
CA ASP A 495 23.31 20.33 5.50
C ASP A 495 22.28 19.33 4.99
N VAL A 496 21.54 19.71 3.94
CA VAL A 496 20.55 18.84 3.29
C VAL A 496 20.84 18.77 1.79
N ASP A 497 21.07 17.56 1.29
CA ASP A 497 21.41 17.24 -0.11
C ASP A 497 22.64 17.98 -0.68
N ASN A 498 23.46 18.64 0.15
CA ASN A 498 24.46 19.62 -0.27
C ASN A 498 23.86 20.84 -1.03
N VAL A 499 22.56 21.09 -0.85
CA VAL A 499 21.83 22.22 -1.46
C VAL A 499 21.49 23.27 -0.40
N LEU A 500 21.12 22.85 0.80
CA LEU A 500 20.89 23.72 1.95
C LEU A 500 22.07 23.62 2.91
N SER A 501 22.59 24.75 3.40
CA SER A 501 23.62 24.79 4.44
C SER A 501 23.35 25.95 5.39
N GLU A 502 22.91 25.63 6.61
CA GLU A 502 22.44 26.62 7.58
C GLU A 502 23.01 26.38 8.98
N THR A 503 23.13 27.45 9.77
CA THR A 503 23.61 27.39 11.17
C THR A 503 22.58 27.99 12.10
N VAL A 504 22.07 27.20 13.05
CA VAL A 504 21.03 27.63 13.98
C VAL A 504 21.54 27.62 15.42
N GLN A 505 21.25 28.69 16.15
CA GLN A 505 21.60 28.81 17.57
C GLN A 505 20.66 27.97 18.44
N ILE A 506 21.23 27.19 19.36
CA ILE A 506 20.48 26.45 20.37
C ILE A 506 20.16 27.38 21.53
N ASN A 507 18.89 27.42 21.91
CA ASN A 507 18.45 28.16 23.08
C ASN A 507 19.04 27.54 24.36
N PRO A 508 19.74 28.30 25.22
CA PRO A 508 20.36 27.77 26.44
C PRO A 508 19.38 27.13 27.45
N LYS A 509 18.07 27.34 27.28
CA LYS A 509 17.01 26.71 28.09
C LYS A 509 16.71 25.27 27.66
N LEU A 510 17.18 24.83 26.49
CA LEU A 510 17.08 23.45 26.04
C LEU A 510 18.24 22.65 26.64
N GLN A 511 17.95 21.93 27.73
CA GLN A 511 18.96 21.19 28.52
C GLN A 511 18.86 19.67 28.33
N GLY A 512 18.01 19.21 27.41
CA GLY A 512 17.94 17.80 27.06
C GLY A 512 19.22 17.31 26.38
N ALA A 513 19.43 16.00 26.39
CA ALA A 513 20.61 15.35 25.81
C ALA A 513 20.25 14.22 24.84
N GLN A 514 18.96 13.93 24.67
CA GLN A 514 18.51 12.87 23.78
C GLN A 514 18.28 13.40 22.37
N ILE A 515 18.48 12.52 21.40
CA ILE A 515 17.99 12.71 20.03
C ILE A 515 16.87 11.73 19.73
N GLY A 516 16.12 12.00 18.68
CA GLY A 516 15.06 11.12 18.25
C GLY A 516 14.56 11.43 16.86
N PHE A 517 13.67 10.58 16.38
CA PHE A 517 12.94 10.79 15.14
C PHE A 517 11.44 10.85 15.42
N GLY A 518 10.70 11.60 14.60
CA GLY A 518 9.26 11.70 14.70
C GLY A 518 8.55 11.57 13.36
N ALA A 519 7.32 11.07 13.44
CA ALA A 519 6.39 10.90 12.33
C ALA A 519 5.09 11.64 12.62
N LEU A 520 4.72 12.60 11.78
CA LEU A 520 3.51 13.39 11.92
C LEU A 520 2.77 13.47 10.59
N TYR A 521 1.46 13.28 10.63
CA TYR A 521 0.59 13.49 9.47
C TYR A 521 0.41 14.99 9.20
N SER A 522 0.13 15.34 7.93
CA SER A 522 -0.20 16.72 7.55
C SER A 522 -1.67 17.00 7.82
N ASN A 523 -1.97 18.08 8.55
CA ASN A 523 -3.33 18.47 8.92
C ASN A 523 -3.92 19.59 8.03
N LYS A 524 -3.54 19.63 6.74
CA LYS A 524 -4.11 20.62 5.82
C LYS A 524 -5.63 20.47 5.79
N ASN A 525 -6.34 21.56 6.08
CA ASN A 525 -7.80 21.61 6.08
C ASN A 525 -8.29 21.66 4.62
N THR A 526 -8.26 20.52 3.94
CA THR A 526 -8.69 20.40 2.55
C THR A 526 -9.77 19.33 2.42
N SER A 527 -10.56 19.41 1.34
CA SER A 527 -11.54 18.39 0.97
C SER A 527 -10.91 17.23 0.18
N HIS A 528 -9.59 17.19 0.02
CA HIS A 528 -8.91 16.15 -0.75
C HIS A 528 -8.75 14.89 0.10
N GLU A 529 -9.19 13.75 -0.42
CA GLU A 529 -9.11 12.44 0.27
C GLU A 529 -7.66 12.07 0.61
N GLN A 530 -6.70 12.68 -0.07
CA GLN A 530 -5.27 12.52 0.17
C GLN A 530 -4.81 13.00 1.56
N TYR A 531 -5.59 13.82 2.26
CA TYR A 531 -5.29 14.22 3.65
C TYR A 531 -6.19 13.54 4.68
N ALA A 532 -7.03 12.58 4.26
CA ALA A 532 -7.99 11.91 5.15
C ALA A 532 -7.34 10.92 6.13
N ASP A 533 -6.07 10.57 5.91
CA ASP A 533 -5.35 9.64 6.78
C ASP A 533 -4.57 10.39 7.84
N ASP A 534 -4.93 10.11 9.09
CA ASP A 534 -4.33 10.68 10.29
C ASP A 534 -3.16 9.84 10.84
N ILE A 535 -2.67 8.86 10.07
CA ILE A 535 -1.50 8.03 10.36
C ILE A 535 -0.44 8.32 9.30
N TYR A 536 0.82 8.42 9.73
CA TYR A 536 1.96 8.73 8.85
C TYR A 536 3.16 7.84 9.14
N ASP A 537 3.90 7.46 8.10
CA ASP A 537 5.12 6.68 8.17
C ASP A 537 6.34 7.57 7.85
N THR A 538 7.28 7.67 8.79
CA THR A 538 8.62 8.21 8.55
C THR A 538 9.59 7.08 8.26
N LEU A 539 10.32 7.17 7.15
CA LEU A 539 11.31 6.17 6.75
C LEU A 539 12.71 6.80 6.88
N ILE A 540 13.52 6.27 7.79
CA ILE A 540 14.88 6.72 8.05
C ILE A 540 15.88 5.68 7.56
N GLU A 541 16.73 6.04 6.60
CA GLU A 541 17.80 5.17 6.09
C GLU A 541 19.18 5.63 6.56
N ASP A 542 20.11 4.67 6.66
CA ASP A 542 21.56 4.90 6.73
C ASP A 542 22.03 5.81 7.88
N ILE A 543 21.46 5.63 9.07
CA ILE A 543 21.81 6.41 10.27
C ILE A 543 23.27 6.13 10.66
N LEU A 544 24.06 7.18 10.79
CA LEU A 544 25.42 7.18 11.32
C LEU A 544 25.59 8.32 12.32
N ILE A 545 25.95 7.97 13.54
CA ILE A 545 26.23 8.93 14.62
C ILE A 545 27.69 8.77 15.03
N THR A 546 28.43 9.88 15.03
CA THR A 546 29.85 9.89 15.40
C THR A 546 30.17 10.99 16.40
N ASP A 547 31.17 10.77 17.24
CA ASP A 547 31.73 11.83 18.08
C ASP A 547 32.60 12.81 17.27
N LYS A 548 33.14 13.83 17.94
CA LYS A 548 34.08 14.80 17.34
C LYS A 548 35.36 14.20 16.76
N ASN A 549 35.72 12.97 17.12
CA ASN A 549 36.91 12.26 16.63
C ASN A 549 36.54 11.24 15.54
N HIS A 550 35.31 11.28 15.02
CA HIS A 550 34.76 10.34 14.05
C HIS A 550 34.65 8.88 14.56
N GLN A 551 34.62 8.66 15.88
CA GLN A 551 34.30 7.36 16.44
C GLN A 551 32.79 7.14 16.38
N THR A 552 32.38 5.98 15.86
CA THR A 552 30.97 5.61 15.74
C THR A 552 30.36 5.36 17.12
N ILE A 553 29.28 6.10 17.40
CA ILE A 553 28.42 5.89 18.57
C ILE A 553 27.30 4.91 18.21
N PHE A 554 26.66 5.11 17.06
CA PHE A 554 25.61 4.26 16.53
C PHE A 554 25.68 4.25 15.00
N THR A 555 25.39 3.09 14.40
CA THR A 555 25.17 2.99 12.97
C THR A 555 24.27 1.81 12.65
N ASN A 556 23.36 1.98 11.70
CA ASN A 556 22.68 0.87 11.02
C ASN A 556 23.06 0.81 9.52
N GLN A 557 24.10 1.55 9.10
CA GLN A 557 24.57 1.49 7.72
C GLN A 557 25.09 0.09 7.39
N TYR A 558 24.79 -0.37 6.17
CA TYR A 558 25.31 -1.64 5.68
C TYR A 558 26.84 -1.73 5.81
N THR A 559 27.32 -2.87 6.31
CA THR A 559 28.72 -3.24 6.20
C THR A 559 29.13 -3.40 4.73
N ASN A 560 30.44 -3.37 4.43
CA ASN A 560 30.93 -3.50 3.06
C ASN A 560 30.43 -4.77 2.35
N PHE A 561 30.26 -5.88 3.06
CA PHE A 561 29.74 -7.12 2.50
C PHE A 561 28.25 -7.05 2.19
N GLU A 562 27.46 -6.48 3.11
CA GLU A 562 26.02 -6.31 2.91
C GLU A 562 25.71 -5.32 1.78
N LYS A 563 26.51 -4.24 1.65
CA LYS A 563 26.43 -3.32 0.50
C LYS A 563 26.60 -4.06 -0.82
N VAL A 564 27.55 -5.00 -0.91
CA VAL A 564 27.75 -5.80 -2.12
C VAL A 564 26.54 -6.70 -2.38
N LYS A 565 26.06 -7.42 -1.36
CA LYS A 565 24.88 -8.30 -1.48
C LYS A 565 23.64 -7.53 -1.94
N TYR A 566 23.39 -6.37 -1.33
CA TYR A 566 22.29 -5.48 -1.68
C TYR A 566 22.39 -5.02 -3.13
N LYS A 567 23.55 -4.48 -3.54
CA LYS A 567 23.77 -4.03 -4.93
C LYS A 567 23.61 -5.15 -5.96
N SER A 568 24.09 -6.37 -5.66
CA SER A 568 23.91 -7.52 -6.54
C SER A 568 22.44 -7.92 -6.68
N THR A 569 21.67 -7.87 -5.59
CA THR A 569 20.23 -8.19 -5.61
C THR A 569 19.44 -7.12 -6.37
N ALA A 570 19.73 -5.84 -6.14
CA ALA A 570 19.13 -4.73 -6.86
C ALA A 570 19.40 -4.80 -8.36
N LEU A 571 20.65 -5.09 -8.76
CA LEU A 571 21.01 -5.26 -10.16
C LEU A 571 20.26 -6.44 -10.80
N PHE A 572 20.18 -7.58 -10.11
CA PHE A 572 19.43 -8.73 -10.60
C PHE A 572 17.95 -8.41 -10.79
N ASN A 573 17.32 -7.74 -9.81
CA ASN A 573 15.92 -7.34 -9.91
C ASN A 573 15.70 -6.42 -11.10
N HIS A 574 16.54 -5.38 -11.26
CA HIS A 574 16.46 -4.46 -12.39
C HIS A 574 16.59 -5.17 -13.75
N VAL A 575 17.48 -6.15 -13.86
CA VAL A 575 17.59 -6.97 -15.08
C VAL A 575 16.30 -7.74 -15.32
N VAL A 576 15.74 -8.41 -14.32
CA VAL A 576 14.50 -9.17 -14.53
C VAL A 576 13.32 -8.25 -14.83
N ASP A 577 13.22 -7.09 -14.18
CA ASP A 577 12.17 -6.11 -14.45
C ASP A 577 12.25 -5.59 -15.89
N PHE A 578 13.45 -5.24 -16.36
CA PHE A 578 13.67 -4.91 -17.77
C PHE A 578 13.17 -6.00 -18.71
N PHE A 579 13.42 -7.29 -18.40
CA PHE A 579 12.91 -8.39 -19.22
C PHE A 579 11.38 -8.51 -19.18
N ILE A 580 10.74 -8.30 -18.03
CA ILE A 580 9.28 -8.36 -17.88
C ILE A 580 8.58 -7.18 -18.58
N GLU A 581 9.19 -5.99 -18.54
CA GLU A 581 8.64 -4.79 -19.18
C GLU A 581 8.85 -4.78 -20.70
N THR A 582 9.95 -5.38 -21.16
CA THR A 582 10.33 -5.36 -22.59
C THR A 582 9.76 -6.53 -23.40
N PHE A 583 9.58 -7.71 -22.78
CA PHE A 583 9.18 -8.95 -23.45
C PHE A 583 7.95 -9.57 -22.80
#